data_AF-A0A9D9YFZ3-F1
#
_entry.id   AF-A0A9D9YFZ3-F1
#
_cell.length_a   1.000
_cell.length_b   1.000
_cell.length_c   1.000
_cell.angle_alpha   90.00
_cell.angle_beta   90.00
_cell.angle_gamma   90.00
#
_symmetry.space_group_name_H-M   'P 1'
#
loop_
_entity.id
_entity.type
_entity.pdbx_description
1 polymer ?
#
loop_
_entity_poly.entity_id
_entity_poly.type
_entity_poly.pdbx_seq_one_letter_code
_entity_poly.pdbx_strand_id
1 'polypeptide(L)'
;MLGLEGYMEIHVKHRQGMGIKAISRELGISRNTVRRYLRSETPPAAQSRSAKPTKLDGYRGYLHSRVKSAHPDWIPSTVLYDEIKALGYSGKIRMVSAYLATLKPTRREDPVVRFETPPGQQMQVDWGAFRLNGQRISLFLATLGWSRFTYGVFVDNERFDTLRDCHEQAFDTFGGVPMEVLYDNMRTVVQERNAYGRGLHRFHPGLNDLAHHYTFLPKLCRPYRAKTKGKVERSIGYVRRSFFVPLISRYRQLEQPIDMAGLNLEFARWLAGTANTRVHGTTGEIPCERLEQERAALQPLPPARLTGPVRPGHVDRPPTRSFPIEPLQHPLSVYDALLEVV
;
A
#
# COMPACT_ATOMS: atom_id res chain seq x y z
N MET A 1 -14.19 -37.46 19.73
CA MET A 1 -14.70 -38.43 18.73
C MET A 1 -13.66 -38.50 17.63
N LEU A 2 -13.28 -39.70 17.18
CA LEU A 2 -12.39 -39.83 16.02
C LEU A 2 -13.18 -39.41 14.77
N GLY A 3 -12.51 -38.70 13.84
CA GLY A 3 -13.06 -38.39 12.53
C GLY A 3 -13.09 -39.62 11.61
N LEU A 4 -13.51 -39.42 10.36
CA LEU A 4 -13.61 -40.48 9.35
C LEU A 4 -12.28 -41.21 9.13
N GLU A 5 -11.16 -40.47 9.11
CA GLU A 5 -9.81 -41.04 8.94
C GLU A 5 -9.46 -42.03 10.05
N GLY A 6 -9.61 -41.62 11.31
CA GLY A 6 -9.34 -42.50 12.46
C GLY A 6 -10.30 -43.69 12.56
N TYR A 7 -11.54 -43.56 12.07
CA TYR A 7 -12.47 -44.69 11.92
C TYR A 7 -11.95 -45.69 10.87
N MET A 8 -11.59 -45.22 9.67
CA MET A 8 -11.08 -46.07 8.59
C MET A 8 -9.78 -46.76 8.98
N GLU A 9 -8.87 -46.05 9.65
CA GLU A 9 -7.58 -46.59 10.07
C GLU A 9 -7.74 -47.75 11.07
N ILE A 10 -8.70 -47.68 11.99
CA ILE A 10 -9.06 -48.79 12.89
C ILE A 10 -9.52 -50.02 12.10
N HIS A 11 -10.40 -49.85 11.11
CA HIS A 11 -10.93 -50.97 10.31
C HIS A 11 -9.88 -51.58 9.39
N VAL A 12 -9.01 -50.77 8.77
CA VAL A 12 -7.91 -51.24 7.92
C VAL A 12 -6.92 -52.07 8.74
N LYS A 13 -6.46 -51.56 9.89
CA LYS A 13 -5.51 -52.27 10.76
C LYS A 13 -6.09 -53.56 11.33
N HIS A 14 -7.38 -53.58 11.66
CA HIS A 14 -8.06 -54.80 12.09
C HIS A 14 -8.20 -55.84 10.96
N ARG A 15 -8.49 -55.40 9.72
CA ARG A 15 -8.52 -56.28 8.54
C ARG A 15 -7.14 -56.85 8.20
N GLN A 16 -6.07 -56.10 8.49
CA GLN A 16 -4.68 -56.58 8.41
C GLN A 16 -4.29 -57.56 9.52
N GLY A 17 -5.23 -57.99 10.37
CA GLY A 17 -5.01 -59.01 11.39
C GLY A 17 -4.49 -58.47 12.73
N MET A 18 -4.39 -57.15 12.91
CA MET A 18 -3.97 -56.60 14.21
C MET A 18 -5.06 -56.77 15.27
N GLY A 19 -4.66 -57.30 16.43
CA GLY A 19 -5.53 -57.37 17.59
C GLY A 19 -5.83 -55.99 18.20
N ILE A 20 -6.98 -55.86 18.87
CA ILE A 20 -7.47 -54.61 19.50
C ILE A 20 -6.41 -53.94 20.40
N LYS A 21 -5.59 -54.72 21.12
CA LYS A 21 -4.52 -54.18 21.99
C LYS A 21 -3.39 -53.52 21.18
N ALA A 22 -3.04 -54.08 20.02
CA ALA A 22 -2.01 -53.52 19.14
C ALA A 22 -2.49 -52.21 18.51
N ILE A 23 -3.71 -52.21 17.96
CA ILE A 23 -4.36 -51.01 17.39
C ILE A 23 -4.45 -49.88 18.43
N SER A 24 -4.83 -50.22 19.67
CA SER A 24 -4.91 -49.25 20.77
C SER A 24 -3.55 -48.63 21.11
N ARG A 25 -2.46 -49.40 21.04
CA ARG A 25 -1.10 -48.92 21.33
C ARG A 25 -0.55 -48.06 20.21
N GLU A 26 -0.81 -48.45 18.96
CA GLU A 26 -0.31 -47.76 17.77
C GLU A 26 -1.03 -46.42 17.56
N LEU A 27 -2.36 -46.40 17.66
CA LEU A 27 -3.16 -45.19 17.43
C LEU A 27 -3.32 -44.31 18.67
N GLY A 28 -2.77 -44.72 19.83
CA GLY A 28 -2.87 -43.96 21.09
C GLY A 28 -4.29 -43.81 21.64
N ILE A 29 -5.23 -44.68 21.24
CA ILE A 29 -6.66 -44.61 21.61
C ILE A 29 -7.06 -45.76 22.55
N SER A 30 -8.05 -45.53 23.41
CA SER A 30 -8.48 -46.55 24.36
C SER A 30 -9.05 -47.80 23.68
N ARG A 31 -8.80 -48.98 24.25
CA ARG A 31 -9.33 -50.28 23.77
C ARG A 31 -10.86 -50.28 23.64
N ASN A 32 -11.55 -49.55 24.51
CA ASN A 32 -13.00 -49.40 24.45
C ASN A 32 -13.45 -48.57 23.24
N THR A 33 -12.65 -47.58 22.83
CA THR A 33 -12.89 -46.79 21.62
C THR A 33 -12.66 -47.63 20.36
N VAL A 34 -11.59 -48.43 20.32
CA VAL A 34 -11.32 -49.38 19.22
C VAL A 34 -12.47 -50.37 19.07
N ARG A 35 -12.89 -51.03 20.17
CA ARG A 35 -14.04 -51.95 20.17
C ARG A 35 -15.34 -51.29 19.71
N ARG A 36 -15.60 -50.07 20.17
CA ARG A 36 -16.81 -49.32 19.80
C ARG A 36 -16.83 -49.06 18.29
N TYR A 37 -15.71 -48.63 17.71
CA TYR A 37 -15.65 -48.35 16.28
C TYR A 37 -15.67 -49.60 15.41
N LEU A 38 -14.98 -50.68 15.81
CA LEU A 38 -15.05 -51.95 15.07
C LEU A 38 -16.44 -52.60 15.05
N ARG A 39 -17.27 -52.34 16.07
CA ARG A 39 -18.68 -52.77 16.12
C ARG A 39 -19.63 -51.84 15.35
N SER A 40 -19.16 -50.66 14.94
CA SER A 40 -19.97 -49.69 14.23
C SER A 40 -19.92 -50.00 12.74
N GLU A 41 -21.07 -50.35 12.15
CA GLU A 41 -21.19 -50.60 10.70
C GLU A 41 -21.09 -49.32 9.87
N THR A 42 -21.26 -48.16 10.50
CA THR A 42 -21.19 -46.86 9.84
C THR A 42 -20.13 -45.94 10.47
N PRO A 43 -19.47 -45.08 9.67
CA PRO A 43 -18.56 -44.06 10.19
C PRO A 43 -19.26 -43.09 11.13
N PRO A 44 -18.58 -42.57 12.17
CA PRO A 44 -19.14 -41.54 13.03
C PRO A 44 -19.43 -40.28 12.21
N ALA A 45 -20.70 -39.92 12.06
CA ALA A 45 -21.10 -38.64 11.52
C ALA A 45 -20.58 -37.51 12.42
N ALA A 46 -19.98 -36.47 11.82
CA ALA A 46 -19.61 -35.28 12.55
C ALA A 46 -20.88 -34.66 13.15
N GLN A 47 -21.06 -34.80 14.47
CA GLN A 47 -22.13 -34.10 15.17
C GLN A 47 -21.81 -32.61 15.15
N SER A 48 -22.30 -31.89 14.15
CA SER A 48 -22.42 -30.44 14.25
C SER A 48 -23.39 -30.18 15.41
N ARG A 49 -22.88 -29.61 16.50
CA ARG A 49 -23.76 -29.10 17.54
C ARG A 49 -24.57 -27.99 16.88
N SER A 50 -25.87 -28.20 16.69
CA SER A 50 -26.78 -27.12 16.32
C SER A 50 -26.55 -25.96 17.29
N ALA A 51 -26.19 -24.79 16.75
CA ALA A 51 -25.95 -23.62 17.58
C ALA A 51 -27.17 -23.37 18.47
N LYS A 52 -26.96 -23.26 19.79
CA LYS A 52 -28.06 -22.98 20.72
C LYS A 52 -28.76 -21.69 20.30
N PRO A 53 -30.09 -21.63 20.38
CA PRO A 53 -30.81 -20.41 20.06
C PRO A 53 -30.30 -19.26 20.95
N THR A 54 -29.98 -18.14 20.33
CA THR A 54 -29.48 -16.95 21.00
C THR A 54 -30.60 -15.92 21.17
N LYS A 55 -30.45 -15.02 22.14
CA LYS A 55 -31.39 -13.90 22.34
C LYS A 55 -31.58 -13.02 21.10
N LEU A 56 -30.64 -13.07 20.15
CA LEU A 56 -30.67 -12.28 18.91
C LEU A 56 -31.57 -12.92 17.84
N ASP A 57 -31.90 -14.21 17.96
CA ASP A 57 -32.52 -14.98 16.87
C ASP A 57 -33.89 -14.42 16.45
N GLY A 58 -34.68 -13.93 17.41
CA GLY A 58 -35.96 -13.25 17.14
C GLY A 58 -35.83 -11.90 16.41
N TYR A 59 -34.65 -11.28 16.43
CA TYR A 59 -34.39 -9.96 15.82
C TYR A 59 -33.57 -10.03 14.53
N ARG A 60 -33.06 -11.22 14.17
CA ARG A 60 -32.23 -11.42 12.97
C ARG A 60 -32.93 -11.01 11.68
N GLY A 61 -34.22 -11.30 11.55
CA GLY A 61 -35.04 -10.95 10.40
C GLY A 61 -35.16 -9.43 10.23
N TYR A 62 -35.47 -8.72 11.33
CA TYR A 62 -35.52 -7.26 11.36
C TYR A 62 -34.17 -6.64 10.97
N LEU A 63 -33.08 -7.07 11.61
CA LEU A 63 -31.73 -6.57 11.33
C LEU A 63 -31.32 -6.80 9.87
N HIS A 64 -31.63 -7.97 9.31
CA HIS A 64 -31.33 -8.27 7.91
C HIS A 64 -32.14 -7.36 6.97
N SER A 65 -33.43 -7.13 7.24
CA SER A 65 -34.26 -6.23 6.44
C SER A 65 -33.74 -4.78 6.46
N ARG A 66 -33.31 -4.28 7.62
CA ARG A 66 -32.76 -2.92 7.78
C ARG A 66 -31.44 -2.73 7.05
N VAL A 67 -30.53 -3.70 7.17
CA VAL A 67 -29.26 -3.71 6.42
C VAL A 67 -29.53 -3.75 4.91
N LYS A 68 -30.49 -4.58 4.47
CA LYS A 68 -30.86 -4.66 3.05
C LYS A 68 -31.46 -3.35 2.53
N SER A 69 -32.31 -2.68 3.32
CA SER A 69 -32.91 -1.39 2.93
C SER A 69 -31.92 -0.25 2.84
N ALA A 70 -30.84 -0.31 3.62
CA ALA A 70 -29.82 0.74 3.64
C ALA A 70 -28.82 0.63 2.49
N HIS A 71 -28.82 -0.47 1.73
CA HIS A 71 -27.86 -0.69 0.65
C HIS A 71 -27.97 0.43 -0.41
N PRO A 72 -26.86 1.07 -0.83
CA PRO A 72 -25.45 0.67 -0.66
C PRO A 72 -24.77 1.14 0.63
N ASP A 73 -25.43 1.94 1.45
CA ASP A 73 -24.90 2.47 2.70
C ASP A 73 -24.97 1.45 3.85
N TRP A 74 -24.23 1.72 4.92
CA TRP A 74 -24.11 0.80 6.06
C TRP A 74 -24.56 1.45 7.37
N ILE A 75 -25.53 0.83 8.04
CA ILE A 75 -26.00 1.28 9.35
C ILE A 75 -25.04 0.79 10.45
N PRO A 76 -24.49 1.69 11.29
CA PRO A 76 -23.66 1.30 12.43
C PRO A 76 -24.38 0.36 13.40
N SER A 77 -23.63 -0.57 14.00
CA SER A 77 -24.18 -1.56 14.95
C SER A 77 -24.78 -0.94 16.21
N THR A 78 -24.37 0.26 16.59
CA THR A 78 -24.94 1.03 17.70
C THR A 78 -26.38 1.44 17.42
N VAL A 79 -26.65 1.96 16.22
CA VAL A 79 -27.99 2.40 15.80
C VAL A 79 -28.96 1.21 15.75
N LEU A 80 -28.55 0.12 15.11
CA LEU A 80 -29.38 -1.09 15.04
C LEU A 80 -29.56 -1.77 16.39
N TYR A 81 -28.63 -1.61 17.32
CA TYR A 81 -28.77 -2.09 18.69
C TYR A 81 -29.84 -1.31 19.46
N ASP A 82 -29.84 0.02 19.34
CA ASP A 82 -30.85 0.86 19.98
C ASP A 82 -32.26 0.62 19.41
N GLU A 83 -32.38 0.43 18.09
CA GLU A 83 -33.63 0.05 17.42
C GLU A 83 -34.21 -1.25 18.00
N ILE A 84 -33.43 -2.33 18.05
CA ILE A 84 -33.93 -3.61 18.57
C ILE A 84 -34.12 -3.60 20.10
N LYS A 85 -33.38 -2.76 20.82
CA LYS A 85 -33.56 -2.57 22.26
C LYS A 85 -34.93 -1.94 22.55
N ALA A 86 -35.37 -0.99 21.73
CA ALA A 86 -36.74 -0.45 21.79
C ALA A 86 -37.81 -1.52 21.46
N LEU A 87 -37.48 -2.51 20.63
CA LEU A 87 -38.30 -3.69 20.33
C LEU A 87 -38.19 -4.82 21.39
N GLY A 88 -37.59 -4.54 22.55
CA GLY A 88 -37.52 -5.47 23.68
C GLY A 88 -36.27 -6.36 23.74
N TYR A 89 -35.25 -6.10 22.94
CA TYR A 89 -34.02 -6.89 22.97
C TYR A 89 -33.23 -6.68 24.26
N SER A 90 -33.02 -7.77 25.02
CA SER A 90 -32.31 -7.78 26.31
C SER A 90 -30.85 -8.26 26.23
N GLY A 91 -30.29 -8.36 25.03
CA GLY A 91 -28.91 -8.82 24.81
C GLY A 91 -27.88 -7.70 24.78
N LYS A 92 -26.60 -8.08 24.61
CA LYS A 92 -25.47 -7.14 24.50
C LYS A 92 -25.25 -6.70 23.05
N ILE A 93 -24.81 -5.45 22.85
CA ILE A 93 -24.42 -4.88 21.54
C ILE A 93 -23.37 -5.73 20.79
N ARG A 94 -22.49 -6.42 21.52
CA ARG A 94 -21.47 -7.31 20.93
C ARG A 94 -22.08 -8.43 20.08
N MET A 95 -23.23 -8.99 20.49
CA MET A 95 -23.91 -10.04 19.71
C MET A 95 -24.50 -9.48 18.41
N VAL A 96 -25.06 -8.27 18.47
CA VAL A 96 -25.56 -7.55 17.29
C VAL A 96 -24.42 -7.25 16.33
N SER A 97 -23.32 -6.72 16.85
CA SER A 97 -22.12 -6.37 16.07
C SER A 97 -21.53 -7.60 15.37
N ALA A 98 -21.45 -8.74 16.08
CA ALA A 98 -20.97 -10.00 15.51
C ALA A 98 -21.90 -10.52 14.39
N TYR A 99 -23.22 -10.45 14.57
CA TYR A 99 -24.18 -10.85 13.55
C TYR A 99 -24.14 -9.92 12.33
N LEU A 100 -24.12 -8.61 12.53
CA LEU A 100 -24.03 -7.63 11.43
C LEU A 100 -22.73 -7.78 10.64
N ALA A 101 -21.63 -8.19 11.27
CA ALA A 101 -20.39 -8.53 10.56
C ALA A 101 -20.56 -9.69 9.56
N THR A 102 -21.45 -10.65 9.84
CA THR A 102 -21.77 -11.75 8.89
C THR A 102 -22.60 -11.29 7.70
N LEU A 103 -23.40 -10.23 7.86
CA LEU A 103 -24.23 -9.65 6.80
C LEU A 103 -23.47 -8.62 5.97
N LYS A 104 -22.34 -8.12 6.49
CA LYS A 104 -21.50 -7.19 5.75
C LYS A 104 -20.98 -7.93 4.53
N PRO A 105 -21.18 -7.40 3.31
CA PRO A 105 -20.60 -8.01 2.13
C PRO A 105 -19.13 -8.24 2.43
N THR A 106 -18.70 -9.51 2.40
CA THR A 106 -17.27 -9.79 2.39
C THR A 106 -16.82 -9.15 1.10
N ARG A 107 -16.21 -7.97 1.20
CA ARG A 107 -15.64 -7.30 0.04
C ARG A 107 -14.69 -8.36 -0.51
N ARG A 108 -15.04 -9.01 -1.61
CA ARG A 108 -14.05 -9.67 -2.43
C ARG A 108 -13.09 -8.53 -2.70
N GLU A 109 -11.93 -8.57 -2.05
CA GLU A 109 -10.85 -7.69 -2.44
C GLU A 109 -10.75 -7.96 -3.93
N ASP A 110 -11.06 -6.95 -4.76
CA ASP A 110 -10.74 -7.04 -6.17
C ASP A 110 -9.34 -7.63 -6.24
N PRO A 111 -9.08 -8.67 -7.05
CA PRO A 111 -7.71 -9.11 -7.25
C PRO A 111 -6.94 -7.85 -7.58
N VAL A 112 -6.09 -7.42 -6.64
CA VAL A 112 -5.27 -6.24 -6.87
C VAL A 112 -4.37 -6.73 -7.99
N VAL A 113 -4.64 -6.29 -9.21
CA VAL A 113 -3.71 -6.42 -10.33
C VAL A 113 -2.52 -5.56 -9.91
N ARG A 114 -1.61 -6.18 -9.16
CA ARG A 114 -0.43 -5.54 -8.61
C ARG A 114 0.53 -5.42 -9.78
N PHE A 115 0.80 -4.18 -10.17
CA PHE A 115 1.77 -3.89 -11.21
C PHE A 115 3.17 -4.15 -10.61
N GLU A 116 3.70 -5.34 -10.88
CA GLU A 116 5.10 -5.65 -10.64
C GLU A 116 5.94 -5.05 -11.78
N THR A 117 7.11 -4.53 -11.42
CA THR A 117 8.04 -3.89 -12.34
C THR A 117 9.29 -4.76 -12.46
N PRO A 118 9.92 -4.87 -13.64
CA PRO A 118 11.22 -5.54 -13.77
C PRO A 118 12.29 -4.93 -12.85
N PRO A 119 13.38 -5.66 -12.55
CA PRO A 119 14.54 -5.12 -11.85
C PRO A 119 15.04 -3.83 -12.52
N GLY A 120 15.37 -2.82 -11.71
CA GLY A 120 15.93 -1.55 -12.17
C GLY A 120 14.92 -0.63 -12.88
N GLN A 121 13.70 -1.08 -13.16
CA GLN A 121 12.73 -0.31 -13.93
C GLN A 121 12.24 0.93 -13.19
N GLN A 122 11.88 0.80 -11.91
CA GLN A 122 11.11 1.86 -11.23
C GLN A 122 11.43 1.96 -9.74
N MET A 123 11.59 3.18 -9.27
CA MET A 123 11.50 3.56 -7.86
C MET A 123 10.22 4.34 -7.61
N GLN A 124 9.66 4.21 -6.41
CA GLN A 124 8.55 5.04 -5.94
C GLN A 124 9.02 5.94 -4.80
N VAL A 125 8.68 7.23 -4.88
CA VAL A 125 9.04 8.26 -3.91
C VAL A 125 7.80 8.87 -3.28
N ASP A 126 7.82 9.05 -1.96
CA ASP A 126 6.73 9.68 -1.22
C ASP A 126 7.23 10.48 -0.01
N TRP A 127 6.40 11.42 0.46
CA TRP A 127 6.63 12.19 1.68
C TRP A 127 5.69 11.71 2.79
N GLY A 128 6.24 11.41 3.97
CA GLY A 128 5.48 11.13 5.18
C GLY A 128 5.55 12.28 6.17
N ALA A 129 4.41 12.76 6.68
CA ALA A 129 4.41 13.82 7.72
C ALA A 129 4.50 13.25 9.14
N PHE A 130 5.46 13.69 9.94
CA PHE A 130 5.68 13.25 11.33
C PHE A 130 5.80 14.44 12.29
N ARG A 131 5.87 14.14 13.59
CA ARG A 131 6.09 15.13 14.64
C ARG A 131 7.15 14.65 15.62
N LEU A 132 8.22 15.42 15.76
CA LEU A 132 9.30 15.20 16.72
C LEU A 132 9.32 16.39 17.67
N ASN A 133 9.22 16.13 18.98
CA ASN A 133 9.23 17.18 20.01
C ASN A 133 8.22 18.32 19.75
N GLY A 134 7.05 17.98 19.21
CA GLY A 134 6.00 18.96 18.85
C GLY A 134 6.17 19.63 17.49
N GLN A 135 7.37 19.62 16.91
CA GLN A 135 7.68 20.21 15.61
C GLN A 135 7.31 19.26 14.46
N ARG A 136 6.80 19.81 13.36
CA ARG A 136 6.53 19.03 12.15
C ARG A 136 7.85 18.73 11.45
N ILE A 137 8.03 17.46 11.08
CA ILE A 137 9.12 16.98 10.25
C ILE A 137 8.55 16.12 9.12
N SER A 138 9.33 15.91 8.07
CA SER A 138 8.94 15.11 6.92
C SER A 138 9.89 13.93 6.73
N LEU A 139 9.37 12.80 6.29
CA LEU A 139 10.12 11.59 5.95
C LEU A 139 10.15 11.49 4.43
N PHE A 140 11.34 11.58 3.84
CA PHE A 140 11.56 11.13 2.47
C PHE A 140 11.63 9.60 2.48
N LEU A 141 10.85 8.95 1.62
CA LEU A 141 10.90 7.50 1.46
C LEU A 141 11.00 7.13 -0.02
N ALA A 142 12.00 6.35 -0.37
CA ALA A 142 12.30 5.87 -1.70
C ALA A 142 12.37 4.35 -1.70
N THR A 143 11.48 3.69 -2.44
CA THR A 143 11.39 2.23 -2.50
C THR A 143 11.54 1.73 -3.93
N LEU A 144 12.51 0.84 -4.17
CA LEU A 144 12.65 0.16 -5.46
C LEU A 144 11.47 -0.78 -5.71
N GLY A 145 10.98 -0.77 -6.95
CA GLY A 145 9.77 -1.45 -7.35
C GLY A 145 9.87 -2.96 -7.32
N TRP A 146 11.04 -3.53 -7.63
CA TRP A 146 11.26 -4.97 -7.72
C TRP A 146 11.84 -5.57 -6.44
N SER A 147 12.97 -5.07 -5.92
CA SER A 147 13.56 -5.57 -4.66
C SER A 147 12.74 -5.23 -3.42
N ARG A 148 11.95 -4.15 -3.48
CA ARG A 148 11.31 -3.52 -2.31
C ARG A 148 12.29 -2.96 -1.30
N PHE A 149 13.58 -2.88 -1.67
CA PHE A 149 14.57 -2.22 -0.86
C PHE A 149 14.18 -0.76 -0.70
N THR A 150 14.24 -0.27 0.53
CA THR A 150 13.76 1.06 0.89
C THR A 150 14.90 1.87 1.53
N TYR A 151 15.11 3.06 0.99
CA TYR A 151 15.87 4.13 1.61
C TYR A 151 14.89 5.16 2.19
N GLY A 152 15.28 5.83 3.27
CA GLY A 152 14.55 6.99 3.75
C GLY A 152 15.33 7.81 4.77
N VAL A 153 14.93 9.06 4.92
CA VAL A 153 15.55 10.03 5.82
C VAL A 153 14.53 11.05 6.31
N PHE A 154 14.59 11.44 7.57
CA PHE A 154 13.80 12.52 8.14
C PHE A 154 14.49 13.86 7.92
N VAL A 155 13.70 14.86 7.54
CA VAL A 155 14.12 16.22 7.22
C VAL A 155 13.12 17.22 7.82
N ASP A 156 13.53 18.46 7.96
CA ASP A 156 12.73 19.56 8.52
C ASP A 156 11.84 20.26 7.47
N ASN A 157 12.12 20.06 6.19
CA ASN A 157 11.42 20.73 5.10
C ASN A 157 11.32 19.84 3.84
N GLU A 158 10.39 20.19 2.95
CA GLU A 158 10.15 19.46 1.70
C GLU A 158 10.60 20.29 0.47
N ARG A 159 11.51 21.27 0.62
CA ARG A 159 11.97 22.10 -0.50
C ARG A 159 12.74 21.27 -1.53
N PHE A 160 12.88 21.80 -2.74
CA PHE A 160 13.46 21.05 -3.84
C PHE A 160 14.94 20.70 -3.63
N ASP A 161 15.74 21.57 -3.01
CA ASP A 161 17.12 21.30 -2.60
C ASP A 161 17.19 20.08 -1.68
N THR A 162 16.32 20.02 -0.67
CA THR A 162 16.21 18.84 0.21
C THR A 162 15.75 17.60 -0.54
N LEU A 163 14.78 17.72 -1.46
CA LEU A 163 14.34 16.61 -2.31
C LEU A 163 15.49 16.05 -3.16
N ARG A 164 16.27 16.93 -3.79
CA ARG A 164 17.46 16.56 -4.58
C ARG A 164 18.44 15.78 -3.71
N ASP A 165 18.83 16.36 -2.57
CA ASP A 165 19.85 15.76 -1.70
C ASP A 165 19.40 14.37 -1.18
N CYS A 166 18.09 14.18 -0.96
CA CYS A 166 17.51 12.88 -0.61
C CYS A 166 17.56 11.87 -1.76
N HIS A 167 17.34 12.29 -3.02
CA HIS A 167 17.47 11.42 -4.19
C HIS A 167 18.90 10.97 -4.39
N GLU A 168 19.87 11.88 -4.28
CA GLU A 168 21.27 11.52 -4.46
C GLU A 168 21.71 10.46 -3.44
N GLN A 169 21.37 10.66 -2.16
CA GLN A 169 21.64 9.67 -1.12
C GLN A 169 20.93 8.34 -1.36
N ALA A 170 19.70 8.37 -1.89
CA ALA A 170 18.98 7.16 -2.25
C ALA A 170 19.70 6.40 -3.38
N PHE A 171 20.11 7.08 -4.44
CA PHE A 171 20.86 6.48 -5.56
C PHE A 171 22.20 5.91 -5.10
N ASP A 172 22.92 6.62 -4.23
CA ASP A 172 24.16 6.10 -3.61
C ASP A 172 23.90 4.83 -2.81
N THR A 173 22.82 4.81 -2.03
CA THR A 173 22.44 3.65 -1.20
C THR A 173 22.10 2.44 -2.08
N PHE A 174 21.37 2.64 -3.18
CA PHE A 174 21.06 1.58 -4.13
C PHE A 174 22.27 1.15 -4.94
N GLY A 175 23.28 2.02 -5.09
CA GLY A 175 24.44 1.83 -5.96
C GLY A 175 24.11 1.97 -7.44
N GLY A 176 23.11 2.78 -7.78
CA GLY A 176 22.65 2.99 -9.15
C GLY A 176 21.32 3.75 -9.22
N VAL A 177 20.91 4.08 -10.44
CA VAL A 177 19.70 4.85 -10.74
C VAL A 177 18.66 3.98 -11.46
N PRO A 178 17.40 3.93 -11.01
CA PRO A 178 16.34 3.24 -11.74
C PRO A 178 15.98 3.98 -13.04
N MET A 179 15.37 3.28 -14.00
CA MET A 179 14.93 3.91 -15.26
C MET A 179 13.82 4.94 -15.04
N GLU A 180 12.94 4.70 -14.06
CA GLU A 180 11.79 5.55 -13.78
C GLU A 180 11.71 5.90 -12.30
N VAL A 181 11.33 7.14 -12.02
CA VAL A 181 10.97 7.56 -10.66
C VAL A 181 9.52 8.01 -10.64
N LEU A 182 8.71 7.25 -9.92
CA LEU A 182 7.29 7.49 -9.77
C LEU A 182 7.03 8.34 -8.53
N TYR A 183 6.46 9.51 -8.75
CA TYR A 183 6.04 10.45 -7.72
C TYR A 183 4.52 10.48 -7.57
N ASP A 184 4.06 10.88 -6.40
CA ASP A 184 2.70 11.41 -6.25
C ASP A 184 2.60 12.83 -6.82
N ASN A 185 1.39 13.39 -6.87
CA ASN A 185 1.09 14.77 -7.25
C ASN A 185 1.56 15.80 -6.20
N MET A 186 2.73 15.59 -5.59
CA MET A 186 3.31 16.49 -4.59
C MET A 186 3.76 17.81 -5.26
N ARG A 187 3.48 18.94 -4.62
CA ARG A 187 3.81 20.29 -5.13
C ARG A 187 5.31 20.51 -5.38
N THR A 188 6.14 19.74 -4.69
CA THR A 188 7.60 19.73 -4.80
C THR A 188 8.09 19.13 -6.13
N VAL A 189 7.21 18.39 -6.80
CA VAL A 189 7.44 17.74 -8.10
C VAL A 189 6.61 18.40 -9.21
N VAL A 190 5.39 18.88 -8.91
CA VAL A 190 4.43 19.43 -9.90
C VAL A 190 4.21 20.92 -9.67
N GLN A 191 4.55 21.76 -10.66
CA GLN A 191 4.43 23.23 -10.57
C GLN A 191 3.06 23.74 -11.07
N GLU A 192 2.51 23.21 -12.17
CA GLU A 192 1.17 23.56 -12.70
C GLU A 192 0.46 22.35 -13.34
N ARG A 193 -0.87 22.28 -13.20
CA ARG A 193 -1.75 21.37 -13.94
C ARG A 193 -2.37 22.11 -15.12
N ASN A 194 -2.19 21.62 -16.34
CA ASN A 194 -3.18 21.87 -17.38
C ASN A 194 -4.17 20.70 -17.44
N ALA A 195 -5.45 21.02 -17.26
CA ALA A 195 -6.55 20.08 -17.15
C ALA A 195 -6.91 19.35 -18.47
N TYR A 196 -6.18 19.59 -19.57
CA TYR A 196 -6.51 18.99 -20.87
C TYR A 196 -5.24 18.75 -21.68
N GLY A 197 -4.77 17.50 -21.75
CA GLY A 197 -3.72 17.08 -22.68
C GLY A 197 -2.79 16.00 -22.14
N ARG A 198 -2.66 14.88 -22.85
CA ARG A 198 -1.57 13.91 -22.64
C ARG A 198 -0.23 14.64 -22.85
N GLY A 199 0.64 14.65 -21.83
CA GLY A 199 2.06 14.96 -22.01
C GLY A 199 2.57 16.33 -21.55
N LEU A 200 1.76 17.17 -20.91
CA LEU A 200 2.20 18.51 -20.44
C LEU A 200 2.04 18.67 -18.92
N HIS A 201 2.62 17.76 -18.15
CA HIS A 201 2.85 18.03 -16.73
C HIS A 201 4.12 18.89 -16.60
N ARG A 202 3.98 20.12 -16.11
CA ARG A 202 5.16 20.95 -15.82
C ARG A 202 5.79 20.47 -14.51
N PHE A 203 6.79 19.61 -14.65
CA PHE A 203 7.68 19.27 -13.57
C PHE A 203 8.45 20.50 -13.09
N HIS A 204 8.80 20.52 -11.81
CA HIS A 204 9.70 21.54 -11.28
C HIS A 204 11.00 21.58 -12.11
N PRO A 205 11.51 22.75 -12.55
CA PRO A 205 12.69 22.83 -13.42
C PRO A 205 13.90 22.05 -12.88
N GLY A 206 14.15 22.15 -11.57
CA GLY A 206 15.21 21.40 -10.93
C GLY A 206 15.04 19.89 -11.01
N LEU A 207 13.80 19.38 -11.10
CA LEU A 207 13.57 17.94 -11.27
C LEU A 207 13.97 17.50 -12.67
N ASN A 208 13.78 18.34 -13.68
CA ASN A 208 14.27 18.05 -15.03
C ASN A 208 15.80 18.03 -15.07
N ASP A 209 16.46 18.98 -14.40
CA ASP A 209 17.92 19.00 -14.27
C ASP A 209 18.42 17.72 -13.58
N LEU A 210 17.76 17.32 -12.49
CA LEU A 210 18.08 16.10 -11.74
C LEU A 210 17.88 14.83 -12.59
N ALA A 211 16.73 14.75 -13.27
CA ALA A 211 16.37 13.64 -14.15
C ALA A 211 17.35 13.50 -15.32
N HIS A 212 17.79 14.63 -15.89
CA HIS A 212 18.77 14.65 -16.96
C HIS A 212 20.15 14.21 -16.46
N HIS A 213 20.60 14.71 -15.30
CA HIS A 213 21.91 14.38 -14.74
C HIS A 213 22.04 12.90 -14.34
N TYR A 214 21.00 12.33 -13.72
CA TYR A 214 20.98 10.92 -13.29
C TYR A 214 20.34 9.99 -14.32
N THR A 215 19.88 10.51 -15.46
CA THR A 215 19.27 9.75 -16.57
C THR A 215 18.07 8.90 -16.13
N PHE A 216 17.11 9.47 -15.40
CA PHE A 216 15.84 8.78 -15.08
C PHE A 216 14.63 9.50 -15.66
N LEU A 217 13.54 8.76 -15.89
CA LEU A 217 12.27 9.30 -16.36
C LEU A 217 11.34 9.62 -15.17
N PRO A 218 11.05 10.90 -14.85
CA PRO A 218 10.05 11.24 -13.85
C PRO A 218 8.65 10.88 -14.35
N LYS A 219 7.89 10.16 -13.52
CA LYS A 219 6.49 9.79 -13.78
C LYS A 219 5.59 10.25 -12.64
N LEU A 220 4.38 10.66 -12.98
CA LEU A 220 3.33 10.96 -12.00
C LEU A 220 2.33 9.80 -11.91
N CYS A 221 1.86 9.53 -10.70
CA CYS A 221 0.72 8.66 -10.48
C CYS A 221 -0.53 9.25 -11.18
N ARG A 222 -1.20 8.44 -12.01
CA ARG A 222 -2.47 8.84 -12.62
C ARG A 222 -3.53 9.03 -11.53
N PRO A 223 -4.22 10.19 -11.48
CA PRO A 223 -5.36 10.40 -10.59
C PRO A 223 -6.39 9.27 -10.76
N TYR A 224 -7.02 8.83 -9.66
CA TYR A 224 -8.04 7.77 -9.63
C TYR A 224 -7.57 6.32 -9.93
N ARG A 225 -6.25 6.05 -10.04
CA ARG A 225 -5.69 4.68 -10.02
C ARG A 225 -4.79 4.43 -8.79
N ALA A 226 -5.40 4.50 -7.60
CA ALA A 226 -4.75 4.22 -6.31
C ALA A 226 -4.02 2.86 -6.24
N LYS A 227 -4.41 1.88 -7.08
CA LYS A 227 -3.78 0.56 -7.17
C LYS A 227 -2.29 0.61 -7.59
N THR A 228 -1.83 1.67 -8.25
CA THR A 228 -0.43 1.83 -8.73
C THR A 228 0.54 2.30 -7.63
N LYS A 229 0.04 3.07 -6.65
CA LYS A 229 0.84 3.70 -5.56
C LYS A 229 0.87 2.86 -4.26
N GLY A 230 0.33 1.64 -4.28
CA GLY A 230 0.16 0.82 -3.08
C GLY A 230 1.45 0.35 -2.39
N LYS A 231 2.64 0.59 -2.98
CA LYS A 231 3.93 0.18 -2.39
C LYS A 231 4.35 1.14 -1.26
N VAL A 232 4.27 2.46 -1.46
CA VAL A 232 4.83 3.44 -0.52
C VAL A 232 3.85 3.90 0.56
N GLU A 233 2.54 3.99 0.27
CA GLU A 233 1.53 4.34 1.28
C GLU A 233 1.50 3.36 2.47
N ARG A 234 1.66 2.05 2.16
CA ARG A 234 1.83 1.03 3.21
C ARG A 234 3.16 1.17 3.93
N SER A 235 4.20 1.63 3.24
CA SER A 235 5.56 1.76 3.78
C SER A 235 5.68 2.92 4.77
N ILE A 236 5.10 4.09 4.50
CA ILE A 236 5.03 5.18 5.48
C ILE A 236 4.26 4.73 6.74
N GLY A 237 3.14 4.02 6.56
CA GLY A 237 2.39 3.43 7.66
C GLY A 237 3.22 2.41 8.47
N TYR A 238 4.04 1.60 7.80
CA TYR A 238 4.97 0.66 8.42
C TYR A 238 6.05 1.38 9.23
N VAL A 239 6.74 2.37 8.64
CA VAL A 239 7.72 3.20 9.36
C VAL A 239 7.09 3.84 10.61
N ARG A 240 5.85 4.37 10.50
CA ARG A 240 5.17 4.96 11.64
C ARG A 240 4.92 3.97 12.78
N ARG A 241 4.34 2.82 12.46
CA ARG A 241 3.90 1.84 13.48
C ARG A 241 5.02 0.98 14.03
N SER A 242 6.01 0.66 13.20
CA SER A 242 7.04 -0.33 13.52
C SER A 242 8.40 0.28 13.84
N PHE A 243 8.63 1.56 13.54
CA PHE A 243 9.86 2.27 13.89
C PHE A 243 9.58 3.50 14.75
N PHE A 244 8.88 4.50 14.20
CA PHE A 244 8.81 5.83 14.80
C PHE A 244 8.10 5.83 16.16
N VAL A 245 6.90 5.27 16.24
CA VAL A 245 6.14 5.24 17.50
C VAL A 245 6.86 4.42 18.60
N PRO A 246 7.36 3.20 18.32
CA PRO A 246 8.17 2.44 19.29
C PRO A 246 9.42 3.20 19.76
N LEU A 247 10.16 3.82 18.84
CA LEU A 247 11.38 4.57 19.18
C LEU A 247 11.07 5.74 20.11
N ILE A 248 10.10 6.58 19.75
CA ILE A 248 9.72 7.74 20.57
C ILE A 248 9.21 7.30 21.95
N SER A 249 8.46 6.19 22.01
CA SER A 249 8.03 5.62 23.30
C SER A 249 9.21 5.19 24.17
N ARG A 250 10.23 4.55 23.58
CA ARG A 250 11.45 4.12 24.28
C ARG A 250 12.23 5.31 24.83
N TYR A 251 12.49 6.34 24.02
CA TYR A 251 13.21 7.53 24.47
C TYR A 251 12.46 8.31 25.55
N ARG A 252 11.13 8.37 25.47
CA ARG A 252 10.29 8.95 26.53
C ARG A 252 10.42 8.17 27.85
N GLN A 253 10.42 6.83 27.79
CA GLN A 253 10.58 6.00 28.99
C GLN A 253 11.97 6.13 29.62
N LEU A 254 13.01 6.34 28.80
CA LEU A 254 14.38 6.57 29.24
C LEU A 254 14.63 8.02 29.69
N GLU A 255 13.63 8.90 29.58
CA GLU A 255 13.75 10.35 29.84
C GLU A 255 14.91 11.00 29.06
N GLN A 256 15.22 10.46 27.87
CA GLN A 256 16.30 10.94 27.01
C GLN A 256 15.73 11.76 25.85
N PRO A 257 16.29 12.96 25.56
CA PRO A 257 15.91 13.69 24.37
C PRO A 257 16.40 12.95 23.12
N ILE A 258 15.66 13.11 22.03
CA ILE A 258 16.08 12.67 20.70
C ILE A 258 15.93 13.84 19.74
N ASP A 259 17.02 14.18 19.06
CA ASP A 259 17.06 15.18 18.00
C ASP A 259 16.94 14.50 16.62
N MET A 260 16.94 15.32 15.57
CA MET A 260 16.78 14.82 14.20
C MET A 260 17.97 13.95 13.75
N ALA A 261 19.18 14.27 14.21
CA ALA A 261 20.37 13.48 13.90
C ALA A 261 20.29 12.08 14.53
N GLY A 262 19.96 12.00 15.82
CA GLY A 262 19.73 10.74 16.52
C GLY A 262 18.59 9.93 15.91
N LEU A 263 17.49 10.58 15.53
CA LEU A 263 16.37 9.93 14.83
C LEU A 263 16.83 9.30 13.51
N ASN A 264 17.59 10.02 12.69
CA ASN A 264 18.09 9.51 11.41
C ASN A 264 19.10 8.37 11.58
N LEU A 265 19.96 8.43 12.60
CA LEU A 265 20.89 7.34 12.92
C LEU A 265 20.14 6.06 13.31
N GLU A 266 19.18 6.17 14.23
CA GLU A 266 18.33 5.03 14.64
C GLU A 266 17.50 4.50 13.46
N PHE A 267 17.04 5.38 12.58
CA PHE A 267 16.28 5.00 11.40
C PHE A 267 17.13 4.24 10.39
N ALA A 268 18.35 4.70 10.11
CA ALA A 268 19.28 4.01 9.24
C ALA A 268 19.61 2.60 9.76
N ARG A 269 19.86 2.46 11.08
CA ARG A 269 20.05 1.16 11.73
C ARG A 269 18.84 0.26 11.57
N TRP A 270 17.63 0.79 11.78
CA TRP A 270 16.41 0.02 11.64
C TRP A 270 16.14 -0.40 10.18
N LEU A 271 16.41 0.46 9.21
CA LEU A 271 16.32 0.10 7.79
C LEU A 271 17.28 -1.05 7.46
N ALA A 272 18.54 -0.95 7.86
CA ALA A 272 19.57 -1.94 7.59
C ALA A 272 19.34 -3.26 8.34
N GLY A 273 18.93 -3.22 9.60
CA GLY A 273 18.83 -4.41 10.46
C GLY A 273 17.44 -5.04 10.52
N THR A 274 16.38 -4.34 10.11
CA THR A 274 14.99 -4.82 10.25
C THR A 274 14.19 -4.67 8.98
N ALA A 275 14.10 -3.47 8.41
CA ALA A 275 13.14 -3.23 7.32
C ALA A 275 13.56 -3.89 6.01
N ASN A 276 14.86 -3.87 5.68
CA ASN A 276 15.42 -4.42 4.45
C ASN A 276 15.92 -5.87 4.59
N THR A 277 15.99 -6.42 5.80
CA THR A 277 16.42 -7.81 6.09
C THR A 277 15.26 -8.75 6.40
N ARG A 278 14.03 -8.22 6.56
CA ARG A 278 12.85 -9.05 6.78
C ARG A 278 12.41 -9.76 5.51
N VAL A 279 11.74 -10.90 5.67
CA VAL A 279 10.94 -11.51 4.60
C VAL A 279 9.78 -10.56 4.26
N HIS A 280 9.81 -9.97 3.07
CA HIS A 280 8.85 -8.96 2.66
C HIS A 280 7.52 -9.61 2.26
N GLY A 281 6.44 -9.31 2.98
CA GLY A 281 5.16 -10.02 2.84
C GLY A 281 4.43 -9.94 1.49
N THR A 282 4.95 -9.20 0.49
CA THR A 282 4.44 -9.28 -0.89
C THR A 282 5.32 -10.11 -1.80
N THR A 283 6.64 -10.07 -1.63
CA THR A 283 7.60 -10.77 -2.50
C THR A 283 7.96 -12.14 -1.94
N GLY A 284 7.77 -12.38 -0.63
CA GLY A 284 8.21 -13.60 0.04
C GLY A 284 9.72 -13.70 0.22
N GLU A 285 10.46 -12.65 -0.10
CA GLU A 285 11.92 -12.61 -0.16
C GLU A 285 12.47 -11.41 0.62
N ILE A 286 13.77 -11.43 0.88
CA ILE A 286 14.46 -10.40 1.66
C ILE A 286 14.90 -9.24 0.74
N PRO A 287 14.49 -7.98 1.03
CA PRO A 287 14.80 -6.85 0.16
C PRO A 287 16.30 -6.59 -0.09
N CYS A 288 17.18 -6.79 0.90
CA CYS A 288 18.62 -6.58 0.71
C CYS A 288 19.24 -7.63 -0.23
N GLU A 289 18.85 -8.90 -0.12
CA GLU A 289 19.28 -9.97 -1.04
C GLU A 289 18.78 -9.71 -2.47
N ARG A 290 17.54 -9.23 -2.60
CA ARG A 290 17.03 -8.81 -3.90
C ARG A 290 17.76 -7.57 -4.43
N LEU A 291 18.14 -6.61 -3.59
CA LEU A 291 18.88 -5.43 -4.05
C LEU A 291 20.21 -5.85 -4.70
N GLU A 292 20.92 -6.83 -4.12
CA GLU A 292 22.16 -7.34 -4.71
C GLU A 292 21.96 -7.83 -6.15
N GLN A 293 20.84 -8.49 -6.43
CA GLN A 293 20.46 -8.92 -7.77
C GLN A 293 20.01 -7.74 -8.66
N GLU A 294 19.25 -6.79 -8.10
CA GLU A 294 18.72 -5.64 -8.83
C GLU A 294 19.80 -4.64 -9.25
N ARG A 295 20.90 -4.53 -8.50
CA ARG A 295 22.02 -3.61 -8.77
C ARG A 295 22.57 -3.75 -10.19
N ALA A 296 22.64 -4.96 -10.73
CA ALA A 296 23.10 -5.21 -12.09
C ALA A 296 22.19 -4.63 -13.18
N ALA A 297 20.91 -4.35 -12.84
CA ALA A 297 19.92 -3.77 -13.74
C ALA A 297 19.72 -2.26 -13.53
N LEU A 298 20.36 -1.67 -12.52
CA LEU A 298 20.33 -0.22 -12.32
C LEU A 298 21.31 0.48 -13.27
N GLN A 299 20.97 1.70 -13.66
CA GLN A 299 21.87 2.56 -14.42
C GLN A 299 23.03 3.02 -13.52
N PRO A 300 24.23 3.22 -14.08
CA PRO A 300 25.37 3.68 -13.30
C PRO A 300 25.14 5.07 -12.73
N LEU A 301 25.74 5.34 -11.57
CA LEU A 301 25.79 6.69 -11.03
C LEU A 301 26.68 7.58 -11.91
N PRO A 302 26.34 8.86 -12.10
CA PRO A 302 27.22 9.81 -12.77
C PRO A 302 28.52 10.00 -11.96
N PRO A 303 29.64 10.39 -12.60
CA PRO A 303 30.94 10.52 -11.95
C PRO A 303 31.00 11.65 -10.91
N ALA A 304 30.07 12.61 -10.99
CA ALA A 304 29.96 13.72 -10.06
C ALA A 304 28.50 13.96 -9.67
N ARG A 305 28.27 14.51 -8.48
CA ARG A 305 26.95 14.98 -8.04
C ARG A 305 26.50 16.19 -8.85
N LEU A 306 25.21 16.47 -8.86
CA LEU A 306 24.67 17.66 -9.50
C LEU A 306 25.03 18.90 -8.67
N THR A 307 25.96 19.71 -9.14
CA THR A 307 26.37 20.96 -8.48
C THR A 307 25.72 22.19 -9.10
N GLY A 308 25.35 23.17 -8.27
CA GLY A 308 24.87 24.49 -8.72
C GLY A 308 23.41 24.79 -8.33
N PRO A 309 22.96 26.05 -8.50
CA PRO A 309 21.56 26.42 -8.29
C PRO A 309 20.68 25.80 -9.37
N VAL A 310 19.41 25.52 -9.03
CA VAL A 310 18.40 25.08 -10.00
C VAL A 310 18.39 26.08 -11.16
N ARG A 311 18.57 25.59 -12.40
CA ARG A 311 18.49 26.50 -13.55
C ARG A 311 17.07 27.06 -13.57
N PRO A 312 16.89 28.40 -13.63
CA PRO A 312 15.55 28.94 -13.85
C PRO A 312 15.05 28.28 -15.13
N GLY A 313 13.91 27.58 -15.03
CA GLY A 313 13.36 26.85 -16.15
C GLY A 313 13.33 27.79 -17.34
N HIS A 314 14.06 27.46 -18.41
CA HIS A 314 13.92 28.20 -19.64
C HIS A 314 12.47 28.02 -20.04
N VAL A 315 11.68 29.08 -19.85
CA VAL A 315 10.43 29.20 -20.56
C VAL A 315 10.89 29.33 -21.99
N ASP A 316 11.02 28.20 -22.69
CA ASP A 316 10.86 28.19 -24.12
C ASP A 316 9.42 28.66 -24.33
N ARG A 317 9.25 29.98 -24.28
CA ARG A 317 8.14 30.65 -24.90
C ARG A 317 8.31 30.14 -26.33
N PRO A 318 7.33 29.39 -26.88
CA PRO A 318 7.41 29.04 -28.30
C PRO A 318 7.76 30.34 -29.00
N PRO A 319 8.73 30.35 -29.94
CA PRO A 319 9.13 31.57 -30.61
C PRO A 319 7.85 32.26 -30.98
N THR A 320 7.65 33.49 -30.49
CA THR A 320 6.44 34.26 -30.76
C THR A 320 6.35 34.24 -32.27
N ARG A 321 5.48 33.37 -32.82
CA ARG A 321 5.08 33.49 -34.20
C ARG A 321 4.27 34.76 -34.15
N SER A 322 4.95 35.88 -34.39
CA SER A 322 4.31 37.08 -34.86
C SER A 322 3.68 36.66 -36.17
N PHE A 323 2.44 36.17 -36.09
CA PHE A 323 1.58 36.25 -37.24
C PHE A 323 1.54 37.76 -37.53
N PRO A 324 1.93 38.20 -38.75
CA PRO A 324 1.59 39.56 -39.13
C PRO A 324 0.08 39.65 -38.93
N ILE A 325 -0.34 40.53 -38.02
CA ILE A 325 -1.74 40.92 -37.94
C ILE A 325 -1.91 41.83 -39.17
N GLU A 326 -2.02 41.21 -40.34
CA GLU A 326 -2.60 41.91 -41.46
C GLU A 326 -4.07 42.13 -41.10
N PRO A 327 -4.53 43.39 -41.04
CA PRO A 327 -5.94 43.64 -40.84
C PRO A 327 -6.71 42.92 -41.95
N LEU A 328 -7.73 42.13 -41.58
CA LEU A 328 -8.65 41.48 -42.53
C LEU A 328 -9.46 42.49 -43.38
N GLN A 329 -9.22 43.79 -43.20
CA GLN A 329 -9.78 44.84 -44.04
C GLN A 329 -8.85 45.11 -45.22
N HIS A 330 -9.39 44.92 -46.42
CA HIS A 330 -8.78 45.48 -47.62
C HIS A 330 -8.64 47.01 -47.48
N PRO A 331 -7.58 47.62 -48.02
CA PRO A 331 -7.47 49.07 -48.10
C PRO A 331 -8.69 49.66 -48.82
N LEU A 332 -9.13 50.85 -48.40
CA LEU A 332 -10.36 51.49 -48.90
C LEU A 332 -10.41 51.62 -50.44
N SER A 333 -9.24 51.73 -51.08
CA SER A 333 -9.09 51.73 -52.54
C SER A 333 -9.63 50.47 -53.23
N VAL A 334 -9.72 49.33 -52.54
CA VAL A 334 -10.32 48.10 -53.06
C VAL A 334 -11.85 48.21 -53.12
N TYR A 335 -12.47 48.97 -52.21
CA TYR A 335 -13.90 49.23 -52.24
C TYR A 335 -14.23 50.31 -53.28
N ASP A 336 -13.38 51.33 -53.43
CA ASP A 336 -13.55 52.36 -54.46
C ASP A 336 -13.54 51.74 -55.87
N ALA A 337 -12.64 50.80 -56.15
CA ALA A 337 -12.58 50.07 -57.42
C ALA A 337 -13.80 49.17 -57.69
N LEU A 338 -14.51 48.73 -56.64
CA LEU A 338 -15.75 47.94 -56.76
C LEU A 338 -16.98 48.83 -56.99
N LEU A 339 -16.90 50.11 -56.64
CA LEU A 339 -17.98 51.09 -56.80
C LEU A 339 -17.93 51.85 -58.14
N GLU A 340 -16.80 51.79 -58.86
CA GLU A 340 -16.66 52.38 -60.20
C GLU A 340 -17.19 51.47 -61.33
N VAL A 341 -17.74 50.29 -61.01
CA VAL A 341 -18.41 49.41 -61.97
C VAL A 341 -19.93 49.46 -61.76
N VAL A 342 -20.54 50.59 -62.12
CA VAL A 342 -21.98 50.71 -62.45
C VAL A 342 -22.14 51.54 -63.70
#